data_AF-A0A934ED20-F1
#
_entry.id   AF-A0A934ED20-F1
#
_cell.length_a   1.000
_cell.length_b   1.000
_cell.length_c   1.000
_cell.angle_alpha   90.00
_cell.angle_beta   90.00
_cell.angle_gamma   90.00
#
_symmetry.space_group_name_H-M   'P 1'
#
loop_
_entity.id
_entity.type
_entity.pdbx_description
1 polymer ?
#
loop_
_entity_poly.entity_id
_entity_poly.type
_entity_poly.pdbx_seq_one_letter_code
_entity_poly.pdbx_strand_id
1 'polypeptide(L)'
;MYVRSCDVGAKLGEKIVGQAAVFIGYRKAFGFYRLNNYMRNPLADSLAKFSFEPSNLVATTLLKGKTAEEAHERSREAMRRNLQYLLSSKASELERQCATPLWWNYKYQVLHGDREARLQA
;
A
#
# COMPACT_ATOMS: atom_id res chain seq x y z
N MET A 1 -13.58 -6.52 -4.58
CA MET A 1 -13.41 -6.73 -3.13
C MET A 1 -12.06 -6.14 -2.73
N TYR A 2 -12.00 -5.10 -1.90
CA TYR A 2 -10.73 -4.53 -1.42
C TYR A 2 -10.34 -5.23 -0.11
N VAL A 3 -9.79 -6.44 -0.19
CA VAL A 3 -9.27 -7.15 0.98
C VAL A 3 -7.78 -6.85 1.07
N ARG A 4 -7.37 -6.05 2.05
CA ARG A 4 -5.96 -5.89 2.39
C ARG A 4 -5.73 -6.73 3.63
N SER A 5 -4.75 -7.62 3.60
CA SER A 5 -4.44 -8.44 4.76
C SER A 5 -3.84 -7.55 5.85
N CYS A 6 -4.64 -7.21 6.85
CA CYS A 6 -4.20 -6.44 8.01
C CYS A 6 -3.23 -7.30 8.84
N ASP A 7 -2.06 -6.77 9.19
CA ASP A 7 -1.06 -7.34 10.11
C ASP A 7 -0.38 -8.67 9.73
N VAL A 8 -0.76 -9.35 8.63
CA VAL A 8 -0.17 -10.67 8.34
C VAL A 8 1.32 -10.62 7.97
N GLY A 9 1.83 -9.46 7.53
CA GLY A 9 3.25 -9.31 7.21
C GLY A 9 4.17 -9.51 8.41
N ALA A 10 3.67 -9.34 9.65
CA ALA A 10 4.48 -9.53 10.85
C ALA A 10 4.75 -10.99 11.21
N LYS A 11 3.93 -11.94 10.74
CA LYS A 11 4.07 -13.37 11.10
C LYS A 11 3.96 -14.31 9.91
N LEU A 12 2.99 -14.09 9.02
CA LEU A 12 2.79 -14.94 7.84
C LEU A 12 3.82 -14.62 6.75
N GLY A 13 4.12 -13.33 6.53
CA GLY A 13 5.05 -12.90 5.49
C GLY A 13 6.42 -13.56 5.59
N GLU A 14 7.00 -13.58 6.79
CA GLU A 14 8.29 -14.23 7.03
C GLU A 14 8.21 -15.77 6.94
N LYS A 15 7.08 -16.37 7.31
CA LYS A 15 6.90 -17.84 7.32
C LYS A 15 6.60 -18.45 5.96
N ILE A 16 5.95 -17.69 5.07
CA ILE A 16 5.51 -18.22 3.77
C ILE A 16 6.61 -18.12 2.72
N VAL A 17 7.58 -17.22 2.90
CA VAL A 17 8.78 -17.14 2.06
C VAL A 17 9.58 -18.43 2.23
N GLY A 18 9.82 -19.11 1.10
CA GLY A 18 10.32 -20.50 1.06
C GLY A 18 9.30 -21.49 0.50
N GLN A 19 7.99 -21.18 0.64
CA GLN A 19 6.91 -21.81 -0.13
C GLN A 19 6.38 -20.88 -1.24
N ALA A 20 6.37 -19.57 -0.97
CA ALA A 20 6.20 -18.52 -1.94
C ALA A 20 7.56 -17.89 -2.26
N ALA A 21 7.73 -17.44 -3.51
CA ALA A 21 8.94 -16.71 -3.92
C ALA A 21 9.07 -15.37 -3.17
N VAL A 22 7.93 -14.69 -2.97
CA VAL A 22 7.91 -13.35 -2.40
C VAL A 22 6.61 -13.05 -1.66
N PHE A 23 6.70 -12.21 -0.64
CA PHE A 23 5.56 -11.62 0.06
C PHE A 23 5.69 -10.10 0.10
N ILE A 24 4.65 -9.38 -0.31
CA ILE A 24 4.52 -7.93 -0.14
C ILE A 24 3.24 -7.64 0.64
N GLY A 25 3.37 -6.89 1.73
CA GLY A 25 2.25 -6.56 2.60
C GLY A 25 2.65 -5.56 3.67
N TYR A 26 1.97 -5.62 4.82
CA TYR A 26 2.21 -4.70 5.92
C TYR A 26 2.48 -5.45 7.22
N ARG A 27 3.48 -5.00 7.98
CA ARG A 27 3.79 -5.47 9.35
C ARG A 27 2.78 -5.00 10.39
N LYS A 28 2.00 -3.97 10.08
CA LYS A 28 0.96 -3.41 10.94
C LYS A 28 -0.35 -3.24 10.16
N ALA A 29 -1.46 -3.06 10.88
CA ALA A 29 -2.77 -2.86 10.30
C ALA A 29 -2.72 -1.73 9.27
N PHE A 30 -3.29 -1.99 8.09
CA PHE A 30 -3.40 -0.99 7.04
C PHE A 30 -4.46 0.04 7.45
N GLY A 31 -4.05 1.30 7.62
CA GLY A 31 -4.91 2.39 8.07
C GLY A 31 -5.32 3.30 6.93
N PHE A 32 -6.54 3.81 6.94
CA PHE A 32 -6.99 4.86 6.02
C PHE A 32 -8.21 5.58 6.58
N TYR A 33 -8.40 6.84 6.16
CA TYR A 33 -9.67 7.53 6.34
C TYR A 33 -10.53 7.37 5.11
N ARG A 34 -11.85 7.45 5.32
CA ARG A 34 -12.85 7.36 4.27
C ARG A 34 -14.03 8.26 4.62
N LEU A 35 -14.70 8.75 3.60
CA LEU A 35 -16.03 9.33 3.70
C LEU A 35 -17.07 8.21 3.87
N ASN A 36 -18.10 8.46 4.68
CA ASN A 36 -19.08 7.43 5.02
C ASN A 36 -19.79 6.83 3.81
N ASN A 37 -20.02 7.63 2.76
CA ASN A 37 -20.81 7.28 1.58
C ASN A 37 -20.09 6.36 0.58
N TYR A 38 -18.80 6.07 0.77
CA TYR A 38 -17.97 5.37 -0.24
C TYR A 38 -17.59 3.93 0.14
N MET A 39 -18.35 3.30 1.03
CA MET A 39 -18.13 1.92 1.50
C MET A 39 -17.82 0.92 0.38
N ARG A 40 -18.52 1.02 -0.76
CA ARG A 40 -18.41 0.07 -1.88
C ARG A 40 -17.42 0.51 -2.97
N ASN A 41 -16.99 1.77 -2.96
CA ASN A 41 -16.11 2.33 -3.98
C ASN A 41 -15.04 3.27 -3.39
N PRO A 42 -14.05 2.73 -2.66
CA PRO A 42 -13.02 3.52 -1.99
C PRO A 42 -12.08 4.27 -2.94
N LEU A 43 -12.03 3.94 -4.24
CA LEU A 43 -11.25 4.73 -5.20
C LEU A 43 -11.98 6.00 -5.67
N ALA A 44 -13.32 6.04 -5.57
CA ALA A 44 -14.10 7.26 -5.78
C ALA A 44 -14.10 8.17 -4.54
N ASP A 45 -13.60 7.68 -3.39
CA ASP A 45 -13.44 8.43 -2.16
C ASP A 45 -12.16 9.30 -2.23
N SER A 46 -12.33 10.62 -2.11
CA SER A 46 -11.22 11.57 -2.17
C SER A 46 -10.19 11.39 -1.05
N LEU A 47 -10.57 10.80 0.10
CA LEU A 47 -9.67 10.53 1.21
C LEU A 47 -9.05 9.13 1.10
N ALA A 48 -9.87 8.11 0.83
CA ALA A 48 -9.38 6.74 0.85
C ALA A 48 -8.40 6.47 -0.30
N LYS A 49 -8.55 7.16 -1.45
CA LYS A 49 -7.64 7.04 -2.60
C LYS A 49 -6.17 7.28 -2.24
N PHE A 50 -5.86 8.17 -1.28
CA PHE A 50 -4.48 8.44 -0.86
C PHE A 50 -3.73 7.18 -0.40
N SER A 51 -4.46 6.23 0.18
CA SER A 51 -3.91 4.96 0.67
C SER A 51 -4.11 3.83 -0.35
N PHE A 52 -5.28 3.75 -0.99
CA PHE A 52 -5.61 2.65 -1.89
C PHE A 52 -4.91 2.71 -3.25
N GLU A 53 -4.72 3.89 -3.84
CA GLU A 53 -4.03 4.01 -5.11
C GLU A 53 -2.58 3.51 -5.00
N PRO A 54 -1.76 3.96 -4.04
CA PRO A 54 -0.43 3.40 -3.84
C PRO A 54 -0.45 1.90 -3.54
N SER A 55 -1.40 1.41 -2.73
CA SER A 55 -1.41 -0.03 -2.44
C SER A 55 -1.74 -0.90 -3.65
N ASN A 56 -2.60 -0.42 -4.55
CA ASN A 56 -2.96 -1.11 -5.79
C ASN A 56 -1.79 -1.11 -6.80
N LEU A 57 -0.85 -0.17 -6.68
CA LEU A 57 0.36 -0.17 -7.51
C LEU A 57 1.21 -1.43 -7.33
N VAL A 58 1.17 -2.08 -6.16
CA VAL A 58 1.91 -3.34 -5.95
C VAL A 58 1.43 -4.41 -6.94
N ALA A 59 0.14 -4.74 -6.88
CA ALA A 59 -0.45 -5.79 -7.71
C ALA A 59 -0.36 -5.44 -9.21
N THR A 60 -0.71 -4.21 -9.56
CA THR A 60 -0.68 -3.77 -10.96
C THR A 60 0.73 -3.67 -11.55
N THR A 61 1.75 -3.43 -10.72
CA THR A 61 3.16 -3.44 -11.16
C THR A 61 3.63 -4.88 -11.42
N LEU A 62 3.32 -5.80 -10.50
CA LEU A 62 3.64 -7.23 -10.67
C LEU A 62 2.97 -7.81 -11.92
N LEU A 63 1.68 -7.51 -12.14
CA LEU A 63 0.92 -7.97 -13.33
C LEU A 63 1.51 -7.45 -14.65
N LYS A 64 2.32 -6.39 -14.61
CA LYS A 64 3.05 -5.86 -15.77
C LYS A 64 4.43 -6.49 -15.95
N GLY A 65 4.71 -7.61 -15.27
CA GLY A 65 5.96 -8.36 -15.37
C GLY A 65 7.16 -7.70 -14.70
N LYS A 66 6.93 -6.71 -13.83
CA LYS A 66 7.99 -6.04 -13.06
C LYS A 66 8.41 -6.86 -11.84
N THR A 67 9.59 -6.58 -11.31
CA THR A 67 10.09 -7.29 -10.11
C THR A 67 9.29 -6.93 -8.87
N ALA A 68 9.41 -7.77 -7.85
CA ALA A 68 8.83 -7.50 -6.55
C ALA A 68 9.40 -6.24 -5.89
N GLU A 69 10.69 -5.96 -6.07
CA GLU A 69 11.31 -4.71 -5.63
C GLU A 69 10.72 -3.49 -6.35
N GLU A 70 10.60 -3.53 -7.68
CA GLU A 70 9.96 -2.45 -8.45
C GLU A 70 8.52 -2.19 -7.97
N ALA A 71 7.75 -3.26 -7.68
CA ALA A 71 6.38 -3.15 -7.17
C ALA A 71 6.33 -2.54 -5.75
N HIS A 72 7.23 -2.96 -4.87
CA HIS A 72 7.35 -2.44 -3.52
C HIS A 72 7.70 -0.94 -3.53
N GLU A 73 8.75 -0.57 -4.26
CA GLU A 73 9.25 0.81 -4.31
C GLU A 73 8.26 1.76 -4.99
N ARG A 74 7.60 1.35 -6.08
CA ARG A 74 6.59 2.21 -6.73
C ARG A 74 5.42 2.55 -5.82
N SER A 75 4.99 1.60 -4.99
CA SER A 75 3.94 1.84 -3.99
C SER A 75 4.42 2.81 -2.91
N ARG A 76 5.62 2.59 -2.35
CA ARG A 76 6.22 3.48 -1.35
C ARG A 76 6.43 4.89 -1.85
N GLU A 77 6.92 5.03 -3.07
CA GLU A 77 7.16 6.32 -3.72
C GLU A 77 5.85 7.07 -3.98
N ALA A 78 4.79 6.37 -4.38
CA ALA A 78 3.46 6.98 -4.49
C ALA A 78 2.91 7.44 -3.14
N MET A 79 3.08 6.64 -2.06
CA MET A 79 2.72 7.08 -0.71
C MET A 79 3.54 8.29 -0.27
N ARG A 80 4.84 8.33 -0.57
CA ARG A 80 5.72 9.46 -0.25
C ARG A 80 5.26 10.76 -0.92
N ARG A 81 4.91 10.70 -2.21
CA ARG A 81 4.35 11.87 -2.93
C ARG A 81 3.03 12.34 -2.33
N ASN A 82 2.15 11.41 -1.98
CA ASN A 82 0.88 11.73 -1.31
C ASN A 82 1.15 12.36 0.06
N LEU A 83 2.09 11.85 0.86
CA LEU A 83 2.50 12.46 2.13
C LEU A 83 3.01 13.89 1.96
N GLN A 84 3.83 14.15 0.94
CA GLN A 84 4.31 15.50 0.65
C GLN A 84 3.16 16.45 0.33
N TYR A 85 2.17 16.02 -0.45
CA TYR A 85 0.96 16.80 -0.70
C TYR A 85 0.19 17.05 0.60
N LEU A 86 -0.09 16.00 1.37
CA LEU A 86 -0.87 16.06 2.61
C LEU A 86 -0.22 16.92 3.70
N LEU A 87 1.12 17.05 3.71
CA LEU A 87 1.85 17.92 4.64
C LEU A 87 2.03 19.35 4.12
N SER A 88 1.65 19.61 2.87
CA SER A 88 1.78 20.94 2.27
C SER A 88 0.60 21.85 2.62
N SER A 89 0.77 23.15 2.39
CA SER A 89 -0.31 24.14 2.47
C SER A 89 -1.41 23.96 1.42
N LYS A 90 -1.22 23.08 0.43
CA LYS A 90 -2.21 22.81 -0.64
C LYS A 90 -3.30 21.81 -0.23
N ALA A 91 -3.06 21.02 0.82
CA ALA A 91 -4.06 20.08 1.32
C ALA A 91 -5.13 20.81 2.14
N SER A 92 -6.37 20.37 2.04
CA SER A 92 -7.44 20.78 2.96
C SER A 92 -7.18 20.24 4.37
N GLU A 93 -7.88 20.79 5.37
CA GLU A 93 -7.77 20.29 6.74
C GLU A 93 -8.18 18.83 6.89
N LEU A 94 -9.23 18.43 6.15
CA LEU A 94 -9.70 17.05 6.16
C LEU A 94 -8.68 16.10 5.52
N GLU A 95 -8.06 16.50 4.40
CA GLU A 95 -7.02 15.70 3.75
C GLU A 95 -5.78 15.55 4.65
N ARG A 96 -5.37 16.61 5.37
CA ARG A 96 -4.24 16.55 6.31
C ARG A 96 -4.36 15.41 7.33
N GLN A 97 -5.58 15.04 7.72
CA GLN A 97 -5.82 13.92 8.63
C GLN A 97 -5.31 12.59 8.06
N CYS A 98 -5.32 12.41 6.73
CA CYS A 98 -4.81 11.23 6.04
C CYS A 98 -3.29 11.05 6.16
N ALA A 99 -2.52 12.06 6.57
CA ALA A 99 -1.07 11.96 6.65
C ALA A 99 -0.60 10.86 7.61
N THR A 100 -1.19 10.80 8.81
CA THR A 100 -0.81 9.81 9.84
C THR A 100 -1.05 8.35 9.39
N PRO A 101 -2.26 7.94 8.94
CA PRO A 101 -2.46 6.57 8.46
C PRO A 101 -1.63 6.26 7.21
N LEU A 102 -1.40 7.23 6.33
CA LEU A 102 -0.55 7.01 5.16
C LEU A 102 0.92 6.80 5.53
N TRP A 103 1.44 7.58 6.49
CA TRP A 103 2.79 7.40 7.03
C TRP A 103 2.93 6.03 7.70
N TRP A 104 1.90 5.60 8.43
CA TRP A 104 1.85 4.27 9.03
C TRP A 104 1.98 3.18 7.97
N ASN A 105 1.19 3.25 6.89
CA ASN A 105 1.28 2.28 5.79
C ASN A 105 2.65 2.29 5.11
N TYR A 106 3.21 3.48 4.84
CA TYR A 106 4.54 3.63 4.26
C TYR A 106 5.63 2.98 5.13
N LYS A 107 5.61 3.28 6.43
CA LYS A 107 6.61 2.79 7.40
C LYS A 107 6.55 1.26 7.55
N TYR A 108 5.36 0.69 7.52
CA TYR A 108 5.15 -0.73 7.80
C TYR A 108 4.97 -1.61 6.56
N GLN A 109 5.01 -1.06 5.34
CA GLN A 109 5.06 -1.87 4.13
C GLN A 109 6.38 -2.66 4.10
N VAL A 110 6.27 -3.95 3.79
CA VAL A 110 7.42 -4.86 3.74
C VAL A 110 7.46 -5.66 2.45
N LEU A 111 8.66 -6.11 2.14
CA LEU A 111 9.01 -7.05 1.09
C LEU A 111 9.87 -8.14 1.74
N HIS A 112 9.42 -9.39 1.66
CA HIS A 112 10.14 -10.56 2.15
C HIS A 112 10.32 -11.55 1.00
N GLY A 113 11.47 -12.24 0.96
CA GLY A 113 11.80 -13.21 -0.09
C GLY A 113 12.62 -12.62 -1.23
N ASP A 114 12.47 -13.21 -2.42
CA ASP A 114 13.22 -12.82 -3.61
C ASP A 114 12.73 -11.48 -4.16
N ARG A 115 13.64 -10.50 -4.20
CA ARG A 115 13.39 -9.14 -4.70
C ARG A 115 13.21 -9.08 -6.21
N GLU A 116 13.84 -10.01 -6.92
CA GLU A 116 13.83 -10.10 -8.37
C GLU A 116 12.68 -10.96 -8.91
N ALA A 117 11.91 -11.59 -8.02
CA ALA A 117 10.75 -12.40 -8.38
C ALA A 117 9.78 -11.60 -9.27
N ARG A 118 9.31 -12.25 -10.33
CA ARG A 118 8.29 -11.75 -11.26
C ARG A 118 7.11 -12.71 -11.26
N LEU A 119 5.90 -12.21 -11.55
CA LEU A 119 4.79 -13.09 -11.88
C LEU A 119 5.10 -13.77 -13.22
N GLN A 120 5.26 -15.09 -13.21
CA GLN A 120 5.31 -15.88 -14.43
C GLN A 120 3.92 -15.88 -15.05
N ALA A 121 3.85 -15.59 -16.35
CA ALA A 121 2.63 -15.68 -17.13
C ALA A 121 2.33 -17.12 -17.51
#